data_AF-A0A370KHE9-F1
#
_entry.id   AF-A0A370KHE9-F1
#
_cell.length_a   1.000
_cell.length_b   1.000
_cell.length_c   1.000
_cell.angle_alpha   90.00
_cell.angle_beta   90.00
_cell.angle_gamma   90.00
#
_symmetry.space_group_name_H-M   'P 1'
#
loop_
_entity.id
_entity.type
_entity.pdbx_description
1 polymer ?
#
loop_
_entity_poly.entity_id
_entity_poly.type
_entity_poly.pdbx_seq_one_letter_code
_entity_poly.pdbx_strand_id
1 'polypeptide(L)' 'MERNRAFKVEVVPLRSQYLVTVEENDAVTDREIFSSREAAEEYKNDQVRRLTSKYATMGR' A
#
# COMPACT_ATOMS: atom_id res chain seq x y z
N MET A 1 20.07 0.63 11.59
CA MET A 1 19.41 1.06 10.33
C MET A 1 17.90 0.95 10.54
N GLU A 2 17.30 1.92 11.22
CA GLU A 2 15.86 1.91 11.50
C GLU A 2 15.12 2.43 10.27
N ARG A 3 14.48 1.52 9.51
CA ARG A 3 13.60 1.90 8.41
C ARG A 3 12.28 2.37 9.03
N ASN A 4 12.18 3.68 9.21
CA ASN A 4 10.96 4.37 9.56
C ASN A 4 9.93 4.21 8.42
N ARG A 5 9.21 3.07 8.38
CA ARG A 5 8.07 2.86 7.48
C ARG A 5 6.84 2.68 8.35
N ALA A 6 6.22 3.81 8.70
CA ALA A 6 4.88 3.82 9.31
C ALA A 6 3.89 3.01 8.46
N PHE A 7 4.09 2.97 7.13
CA PHE A 7 3.35 2.12 6.20
C PHE A 7 4.19 1.75 4.96
N LYS A 8 3.74 0.71 4.25
CA LYS A 8 4.30 0.20 2.98
C LYS A 8 3.14 -0.32 2.12
N VAL A 9 3.11 0.06 0.85
CA VAL A 9 2.14 -0.49 -0.12
C VAL A 9 2.91 -1.11 -1.29
N GLU A 10 2.69 -2.40 -1.52
CA GLU A 10 3.41 -3.19 -2.52
C GLU A 10 2.44 -3.81 -3.51
N VAL A 11 2.83 -3.86 -4.79
CA VAL A 11 2.07 -4.52 -5.86
C VAL A 11 2.87 -5.73 -6.30
N VAL A 12 2.31 -6.92 -6.11
CA VAL A 12 2.90 -8.20 -6.47
C VAL A 12 2.18 -8.75 -7.70
N PRO A 13 2.86 -8.91 -8.85
CA PRO A 13 2.26 -9.55 -10.00
C PRO A 13 2.07 -11.05 -9.73
N LEU A 14 0.82 -11.49 -9.84
CA LEU A 14 0.41 -12.89 -9.90
C LEU A 14 0.17 -13.27 -11.37
N ARG A 15 0.23 -14.56 -11.71
CA ARG A 15 0.23 -15.07 -13.11
C ARG A 15 -0.67 -14.31 -14.10
N SER A 16 -1.89 -13.94 -13.70
CA SER A 16 -2.81 -13.11 -14.51
C SER A 16 -3.48 -11.99 -13.72
N GLN A 17 -2.94 -11.64 -12.55
CA GLN A 17 -3.55 -10.69 -11.62
C GLN A 17 -2.46 -9.88 -10.90
N TYR A 18 -2.85 -8.88 -10.13
CA TYR A 18 -1.96 -8.01 -9.39
C TYR A 18 -2.48 -7.92 -7.97
N LEU A 19 -1.72 -8.41 -7.01
CA LEU A 19 -2.06 -8.33 -5.59
C LEU A 19 -1.43 -7.07 -5.02
N VAL A 20 -2.25 -6.14 -4.52
CA VAL A 20 -1.78 -5.01 -3.72
C VAL A 20 -1.85 -5.41 -2.26
N THR A 21 -0.75 -5.24 -1.54
CA THR A 21 -0.65 -5.48 -0.10
C THR A 21 -0.33 -4.16 0.59
N VAL A 22 -1.16 -3.79 1.56
CA VAL A 22 -0.96 -2.63 2.42
C VAL A 22 -0.50 -3.12 3.79
N GLU A 23 0.66 -2.63 4.20
CA GLU A 23 1.29 -2.92 5.48
C GLU A 23 1.37 -1.61 6.27
N GLU A 24 0.90 -1.60 7.51
CA GLU A 24 1.03 -0.48 8.45
C GLU A 24 1.69 -0.99 9.73
N ASN A 25 2.73 -0.32 10.22
CA ASN A 25 3.46 -0.72 11.43
C ASN A 25 3.86 -2.22 11.45
N ASP A 26 4.43 -2.72 10.34
CA ASP A 26 4.82 -4.13 10.15
C ASP A 26 3.66 -5.15 10.21
N ALA A 27 2.40 -4.69 10.18
CA ALA A 27 1.21 -5.54 10.09
C ALA A 27 0.51 -5.35 8.73
N VAL A 28 0.13 -6.45 8.09
CA VAL A 28 -0.71 -6.40 6.89
C VAL A 28 -2.11 -5.95 7.29
N THR A 29 -2.52 -4.76 6.86
CA THR A 29 -3.84 -4.21 7.17
C THR A 29 -4.84 -4.41 6.04
N ASP A 30 -4.38 -4.46 4.79
CA ASP A 30 -5.24 -4.65 3.62
C ASP A 30 -4.56 -5.46 2.51
N ARG A 31 -5.36 -6.21 1.75
CA ARG A 31 -4.93 -7.01 0.59
C ARG A 31 -6.03 -7.04 -0.45
N GLU A 32 -5.74 -6.53 -1.65
CA GLU A 32 -6.71 -6.49 -2.74
C GLU A 32 -6.11 -7.01 -4.04
N ILE A 33 -6.91 -7.73 -4.83
CA ILE A 33 -6.48 -8.35 -6.08
C ILE A 33 -7.14 -7.64 -7.25
N PHE A 34 -6.34 -7.25 -8.23
CA PHE A 34 -6.79 -6.60 -9.45
C PHE A 34 -6.44 -7.44 -10.68
N SER A 35 -7.32 -7.45 -11.67
CA SER A 35 -7.05 -8.09 -12.96
C SER A 35 -6.19 -7.23 -13.89
N SER A 36 -6.06 -5.94 -13.60
CA SER A 36 -5.33 -4.96 -14.42
C SER A 36 -4.21 -4.30 -13.62
N ARG A 37 -3.04 -4.16 -14.24
CA ARG A 37 -1.90 -3.44 -13.65
C ARG A 37 -2.25 -2.01 -13.31
N GLU A 38 -2.92 -1.33 -14.24
CA GLU A 38 -3.30 0.08 -14.08
C GLU A 38 -4.19 0.28 -12.85
N ALA A 39 -5.19 -0.58 -12.66
CA ALA A 39 -6.05 -0.56 -11.47
C ALA A 39 -5.26 -0.82 -10.17
N ALA A 40 -4.32 -1.76 -10.18
CA ALA A 40 -3.45 -2.03 -9.02
C ALA A 40 -2.52 -0.85 -8.69
N GLU A 41 -1.97 -0.17 -9.71
CA GLU A 41 -1.12 1.00 -9.51
C GLU A 41 -1.91 2.24 -9.08
N GLU A 42 -3.13 2.42 -9.59
CA GLU A 42 -4.06 3.46 -9.14
C GLU A 42 -4.43 3.26 -7.67
N TYR A 43 -4.86 2.05 -7.30
CA TYR A 43 -5.18 1.70 -5.91
C TYR A 43 -3.98 1.88 -4.98
N LYS A 44 -2.78 1.45 -5.40
CA LYS A 44 -1.55 1.69 -4.65
C LYS A 44 -1.32 3.19 -4.40
N ASN A 45 -1.48 4.03 -5.43
CA ASN A 45 -1.30 5.48 -5.28
C ASN A 45 -2.33 6.10 -4.34
N ASP A 46 -3.59 5.66 -4.41
CA ASP A 46 -4.64 6.11 -3.50
C ASP A 46 -4.32 5.74 -2.05
N GLN A 47 -3.96 4.48 -1.79
CA GLN A 47 -3.56 4.02 -0.46
C GLN A 47 -2.34 4.76 0.07
N VAL A 48 -1.32 4.97 -0.76
CA VAL A 48 -0.14 5.75 -0.38
C VAL A 48 -0.53 7.19 -0.02
N ARG A 49 -1.39 7.85 -0.80
CA ARG A 49 -1.86 9.21 -0.49
C ARG A 49 -2.64 9.26 0.81
N ARG A 50 -3.56 8.31 1.01
CA ARG A 50 -4.40 8.21 2.21
C ARG A 50 -3.54 7.97 3.46
N LEU A 51 -2.60 7.03 3.39
CA LEU A 51 -1.71 6.71 4.49
C LEU A 51 -0.72 7.85 4.76
N THR A 52 -0.15 8.45 3.72
CA THR A 52 0.70 9.65 3.85
C THR A 52 -0.05 10.74 4.60
N SER A 53 -1.30 11.02 4.23
CA SER A 53 -2.12 12.02 4.93
C SER A 53 -2.42 11.61 6.37
N LYS A 54 -2.80 10.36 6.61
CA LYS A 54 -3.10 9.81 7.95
C LYS A 54 -1.92 9.98 8.91
N TYR A 55 -0.73 9.57 8.48
CA TYR A 55 0.49 9.62 9.29
C TYR A 55 1.09 11.03 9.35
N ALA A 56 0.92 11.87 8.32
CA ALA A 56 1.32 13.28 8.38
C ALA A 56 0.50 14.08 9.39
N THR A 57 -0.79 13.76 9.57
CA THR A 57 -1.66 14.43 10.56
C THR A 57 -1.40 13.97 12.00
N MET A 58 -0.94 12.73 12.22
CA MET A 58 -0.60 12.21 13.56
C MET A 58 0.77 12.66 14.09
N GLY A 59 1.60 13.34 13.28
CA GLY A 59 2.89 13.89 13.69
C GLY A 59 2.85 15.31 14.26
N ARG A 60 1.66 15.83 14.61
CA ARG A 60 1.47 17.19 15.15
C ARG A 60 0.97 17.18 16.58
#